data_AF-A0A368KZ49-F1
#
_entry.id   AF-A0A368KZ49-F1
#
_cell.length_a   1.000
_cell.length_b   1.000
_cell.length_c   1.000
_cell.angle_alpha   90.00
_cell.angle_beta   90.00
_cell.angle_gamma   90.00
#
_symmetry.space_group_name_H-M   'P 1'
#
loop_
_entity.id
_entity.type
_entity.pdbx_description
1 polymer ?
#
loop_
_entity_poly.entity_id
_entity_poly.type
_entity_poly.pdbx_seq_one_letter_code
_entity_poly.pdbx_strand_id
1 'polypeptide(L)'
;MGLPHVFERITHRDIPIALVGTCEPVKRYYELLPDLAKRLPACHDYIPLWETNLEAVVAYDSNRELFVRYYYGSESDEPLGATYQQFLSAVLLELIDSGIWDELDELARLFDYKHVAKLRTFVESCGDGDFEESNRNFVASIPD
;
A
#
# COMPACT_ATOMS: atom_id res chain seq x y z
N MET A 1 1.05 15.14 -8.02
CA MET A 1 -0.12 14.32 -7.65
C MET A 1 -0.73 14.90 -6.39
N GLY A 2 -2.03 15.18 -6.36
CA GLY A 2 -2.72 15.63 -5.15
C GLY A 2 -3.04 14.44 -4.26
N LEU A 3 -2.00 13.81 -3.70
CA LEU A 3 -2.15 12.67 -2.80
C LEU A 3 -2.82 13.12 -1.49
N PRO A 4 -3.63 12.28 -0.82
CA PRO A 4 -4.22 12.62 0.46
C PRO A 4 -3.20 13.01 1.53
N HIS A 5 -3.59 13.92 2.40
CA HIS A 5 -2.74 14.51 3.44
C HIS A 5 -2.15 13.47 4.42
N VAL A 6 -2.70 12.25 4.47
CA VAL A 6 -2.17 11.14 5.28
C VAL A 6 -0.72 10.79 4.97
N PHE A 7 -0.27 10.87 3.71
CA PHE A 7 1.12 10.57 3.35
C PHE A 7 2.10 11.62 3.88
N GLU A 8 1.70 12.89 3.86
CA GLU A 8 2.47 13.98 4.48
C GLU A 8 2.57 13.77 5.99
N ARG A 9 1.46 13.39 6.65
CA ARG A 9 1.45 13.06 8.08
C ARG A 9 2.41 11.93 8.44
N ILE A 10 2.40 10.83 7.67
CA ILE A 10 3.33 9.71 7.85
C ILE A 10 4.78 10.19 7.70
N THR A 11 5.07 11.01 6.69
CA THR A 11 6.41 11.60 6.47
C THR A 11 6.88 12.41 7.68
N HIS A 12 5.97 13.15 8.31
CA HIS A 12 6.23 13.95 9.51
C HIS A 12 6.13 13.18 10.84
N ARG A 13 5.99 11.85 10.81
CA ARG A 13 5.82 10.98 11.99
C ARG A 13 4.55 11.23 12.81
N ASP A 14 3.57 11.89 12.23
CA ASP A 14 2.21 11.97 12.77
C ASP A 14 1.40 10.77 12.25
N ILE A 15 1.80 9.57 12.65
CA ILE A 15 1.21 8.32 12.17
C ILE A 15 -0.11 8.08 12.92
N PRO A 16 -1.24 7.95 12.20
CA PRO A 16 -2.52 7.57 12.80
C PRO A 16 -2.41 6.26 13.58
N ILE A 17 -3.09 6.16 14.73
CA ILE A 17 -2.90 5.04 15.66
C ILE A 17 -3.15 3.67 15.02
N ALA A 18 -4.13 3.59 14.11
CA ALA A 18 -4.45 2.37 13.35
C ALA A 18 -3.37 1.92 12.36
N LEU A 19 -2.37 2.78 12.09
CA LEU A 19 -1.24 2.49 11.20
C LEU A 19 0.09 2.38 11.96
N VAL A 20 0.09 2.61 13.28
CA VAL A 20 1.30 2.50 14.10
C VAL A 20 1.78 1.06 14.10
N GLY A 21 3.07 0.87 13.80
CA GLY A 21 3.66 -0.46 13.69
C GLY A 21 3.35 -1.17 12.37
N THR A 22 2.66 -0.52 11.43
CA THR A 22 2.55 -0.97 10.03
C THR A 22 3.22 0.04 9.09
N CYS A 23 2.94 1.33 9.26
CA CYS A 23 3.52 2.39 8.44
C CYS A 23 4.62 3.14 9.19
N GLU A 24 5.72 3.39 8.51
CA GLU A 24 6.85 4.19 8.97
C GLU A 24 7.23 5.25 7.92
N PRO A 25 7.88 6.36 8.32
CA PRO A 25 8.44 7.30 7.36
C PRO A 25 9.58 6.65 6.57
N VAL A 26 9.76 7.09 5.32
CA VAL A 26 10.66 6.51 4.30
C VAL A 26 12.16 6.73 4.52
N LYS A 27 12.63 6.72 5.77
CA LYS A 27 14.02 7.02 6.11
C LYS A 27 14.98 5.97 5.57
N ARG A 28 14.66 4.69 5.75
CA ARG A 28 15.57 3.61 5.37
C ARG A 28 15.61 3.43 3.85
N TYR A 29 14.52 3.71 3.14
CA TYR A 29 14.52 3.79 1.68
C TYR A 29 15.62 4.73 1.16
N TYR A 30 15.68 5.97 1.68
CA TYR A 30 16.69 6.93 1.25
C TYR A 30 18.11 6.55 1.66
N GLU A 31 18.29 5.88 2.80
CA GLU A 31 19.59 5.34 3.22
C GLU A 31 20.09 4.26 2.26
N LEU A 32 19.19 3.39 1.78
CA LEU A 32 19.52 2.27 0.89
C LEU A 32 19.51 2.64 -0.60
N LEU A 33 18.91 3.77 -0.98
CA LEU A 33 18.73 4.19 -2.36
C LEU A 33 20.00 4.11 -3.22
N PRO A 34 21.19 4.55 -2.77
CA PRO A 34 22.41 4.46 -3.59
C PRO A 34 22.80 3.02 -3.96
N ASP A 35 22.50 2.05 -3.11
CA ASP A 35 22.80 0.64 -3.36
C ASP A 35 21.65 -0.06 -4.09
N LEU A 36 20.40 0.31 -3.80
CA LEU A 36 19.22 -0.15 -4.53
C LEU A 36 19.28 0.27 -6.00
N ALA A 37 19.65 1.51 -6.28
CA ALA A 37 19.84 2.04 -7.63
C ALA A 37 20.76 1.19 -8.52
N LYS A 38 21.78 0.56 -7.92
CA LYS A 38 22.73 -0.32 -8.64
C LYS A 38 22.11 -1.68 -8.99
N ARG A 39 21.17 -2.15 -8.17
CA ARG A 39 20.57 -3.49 -8.25
C ARG A 39 19.23 -3.50 -8.96
N LEU A 40 18.46 -2.43 -8.79
CA LEU A 40 17.13 -2.23 -9.35
C LEU A 40 17.06 -0.80 -9.92
N PRO A 41 17.56 -0.56 -11.14
CA PRO A 41 17.60 0.78 -11.73
C PRO A 41 16.22 1.47 -11.80
N ALA A 42 15.14 0.69 -11.89
CA ALA A 42 13.77 1.20 -11.87
C ALA A 42 13.38 1.89 -10.55
N CYS A 43 14.10 1.66 -9.45
CA CYS A 43 13.79 2.29 -8.17
C CYS A 43 14.07 3.81 -8.17
N HIS A 44 14.76 4.35 -9.19
CA HIS A 44 14.94 5.79 -9.37
C HIS A 44 13.63 6.53 -9.70
N ASP A 45 12.68 5.83 -10.30
CA ASP A 45 11.38 6.38 -10.71
C ASP A 45 10.31 6.23 -9.63
N TYR A 46 10.69 5.69 -8.47
CA TYR A 46 9.80 5.49 -7.34
C TYR A 46 9.60 6.79 -6.58
N ILE A 47 8.33 7.12 -6.34
CA ILE A 47 7.91 8.17 -5.42
C ILE A 47 7.47 7.45 -4.14
N PRO A 48 8.33 7.39 -3.11
CA PRO A 48 8.06 6.59 -1.91
C PRO A 48 6.95 7.25 -1.09
N LEU A 49 6.02 6.43 -0.60
CA LEU A 49 4.84 6.85 0.14
C LEU A 49 5.00 6.60 1.65
N TRP A 50 5.38 5.38 2.01
CA TRP A 50 5.73 4.97 3.37
C TRP A 50 6.60 3.71 3.35
N GLU A 51 7.14 3.34 4.51
CA GLU A 51 7.77 2.03 4.74
C GLU A 51 6.87 1.11 5.55
N THR A 52 6.89 -0.18 5.22
CA THR A 52 6.20 -1.21 5.99
C THR A 52 7.21 -1.99 6.82
N ASN A 53 7.11 -1.92 8.15
CA ASN A 53 7.96 -2.63 9.12
C ASN A 53 9.48 -2.49 8.92
N LEU A 54 9.93 -1.44 8.24
CA LEU A 54 11.34 -1.26 7.82
C LEU A 54 11.86 -2.37 6.89
N GLU A 55 10.97 -3.20 6.34
CA GLU A 55 11.28 -4.34 5.47
C GLU A 55 10.92 -4.06 4.01
N ALA A 56 9.95 -3.17 3.76
CA ALA A 56 9.54 -2.79 2.43
C ALA A 56 9.28 -1.29 2.30
N VAL A 57 9.40 -0.78 1.08
CA VAL A 57 8.89 0.54 0.69
C VAL A 57 7.63 0.36 -0.14
N VAL A 58 6.59 1.11 0.19
CA VAL A 58 5.42 1.30 -0.67
C VAL A 58 5.63 2.59 -1.45
N ALA A 59 5.52 2.52 -2.77
CA ALA A 59 5.83 3.64 -3.66
C ALA A 59 4.87 3.69 -4.86
N TYR A 60 4.83 4.85 -5.50
CA TYR A 60 4.29 4.96 -6.86
C TYR A 60 5.45 4.92 -7.85
N ASP A 61 5.44 3.95 -8.76
CA ASP A 61 6.39 3.87 -9.87
C ASP A 61 5.87 4.77 -11.01
N SER A 62 6.57 5.89 -11.23
CA SER A 62 6.19 6.86 -12.25
C SER A 62 6.48 6.45 -13.70
N ASN A 63 7.31 5.43 -13.91
CA ASN A 63 7.63 4.90 -15.24
C ASN A 63 6.59 3.86 -15.68
N ARG A 64 6.13 2.99 -14.77
CA ARG A 64 5.07 2.01 -15.07
C ARG A 64 3.65 2.51 -14.76
N GLU A 65 3.54 3.70 -14.15
CA GLU A 65 2.29 4.32 -13.72
C GLU A 65 1.46 3.42 -12.78
N LEU A 66 2.11 2.78 -11.80
CA LEU A 66 1.44 1.88 -10.85
C LEU A 66 2.01 1.97 -9.44
N PHE A 67 1.17 1.64 -8.46
CA PHE A 67 1.57 1.53 -7.06
C PHE A 67 2.22 0.18 -6.82
N VAL A 68 3.34 0.18 -6.11
CA VAL A 68 4.19 -0.98 -5.88
C VAL A 68 4.57 -1.11 -4.42
N ARG A 69 4.86 -2.34 -4.01
CA ARG A 69 5.62 -2.65 -2.80
C ARG A 69 6.94 -3.28 -3.20
N TYR A 70 8.03 -2.77 -2.68
CA TYR A 70 9.34 -3.38 -2.85
C TYR A 70 9.91 -3.80 -1.50
N TYR A 71 10.07 -5.11 -1.31
CA TYR A 71 10.75 -5.68 -0.14
C TYR A 71 12.27 -5.56 -0.30
N TYR A 72 12.94 -5.01 0.70
CA TYR A 72 14.38 -4.82 0.68
C TYR A 72 15.11 -6.15 0.54
N GLY A 73 15.88 -6.27 -0.54
CA GLY A 73 16.62 -7.49 -0.86
C GLY A 73 15.92 -8.43 -1.84
N SER A 74 14.66 -8.17 -2.18
CA SER A 74 13.95 -8.86 -3.26
C SER A 74 14.52 -8.50 -4.64
N GLU A 75 14.34 -9.40 -5.60
CA GLU A 75 14.72 -9.19 -7.01
C GLU A 75 13.66 -8.42 -7.80
N SER A 76 12.41 -8.43 -7.33
CA SER A 76 11.28 -7.75 -7.96
C SER A 76 10.41 -7.05 -6.93
N ASP A 77 9.64 -6.09 -7.42
CA ASP A 77 8.55 -5.45 -6.70
C ASP A 77 7.21 -6.14 -6.96
N GLU A 78 6.25 -5.88 -6.08
CA GLU A 78 4.88 -6.39 -6.11
C GLU A 78 3.92 -5.26 -6.56
N PRO A 79 3.15 -5.44 -7.64
CA PRO A 79 2.10 -4.50 -8.02
C PRO A 79 0.95 -4.48 -7.00
N LEU A 80 0.59 -3.29 -6.51
CA LEU A 80 -0.53 -3.07 -5.60
C LEU A 80 -1.78 -2.50 -6.30
N GLY A 81 -1.64 -1.98 -7.51
CA GLY A 81 -2.74 -1.44 -8.30
C GLY A 81 -2.30 -0.33 -9.25
N ALA A 82 -3.06 -0.11 -10.32
CA ALA A 82 -2.78 0.97 -11.27
C ALA A 82 -3.42 2.30 -10.83
N THR A 83 -4.54 2.24 -10.10
CA THR A 83 -5.22 3.43 -9.59
C THR A 83 -5.08 3.56 -8.08
N TYR A 84 -5.38 4.76 -7.57
CA TYR A 84 -5.27 5.02 -6.14
C TYR A 84 -6.25 4.18 -5.32
N GLN A 85 -7.49 4.01 -5.81
CA GLN A 85 -8.49 3.16 -5.15
C GLN A 85 -8.12 1.67 -5.20
N GLN A 86 -7.49 1.20 -6.28
CA GLN A 86 -6.98 -0.18 -6.36
C GLN A 86 -5.87 -0.40 -5.34
N PHE A 87 -4.90 0.49 -5.30
CA PHE A 87 -3.83 0.49 -4.30
C PHE A 87 -4.37 0.44 -2.87
N LEU A 88 -5.31 1.33 -2.52
CA LEU A 88 -5.93 1.34 -1.20
C LEU A 88 -6.70 0.04 -0.91
N SER A 89 -7.31 -0.57 -1.92
CA SER A 89 -8.00 -1.85 -1.76
C SER A 89 -7.01 -2.97 -1.39
N ALA A 90 -5.84 -3.01 -2.03
CA ALA A 90 -4.80 -3.98 -1.69
C ALA A 90 -4.29 -3.77 -0.25
N VAL A 91 -3.99 -2.53 0.12
CA VAL A 91 -3.51 -2.20 1.47
C VAL A 91 -4.54 -2.51 2.55
N LEU A 92 -5.81 -2.11 2.33
CA LEU A 92 -6.86 -2.35 3.33
C LEU A 92 -7.17 -3.84 3.49
N LEU A 93 -7.07 -4.65 2.43
CA LEU A 93 -7.23 -6.10 2.54
C LEU A 93 -6.18 -6.72 3.48
N GLU A 94 -4.92 -6.33 3.35
CA GLU A 94 -3.85 -6.82 4.23
C GLU A 94 -4.02 -6.37 5.69
N LEU A 95 -4.47 -5.12 5.89
CA LEU A 95 -4.78 -4.60 7.23
C LEU A 95 -5.96 -5.36 7.87
N ILE A 96 -6.98 -5.66 7.09
CA ILE A 96 -8.13 -6.47 7.54
C ILE A 96 -7.68 -7.88 7.92
N ASP A 97 -6.85 -8.52 7.10
CA ASP A 97 -6.27 -9.84 7.39
C ASP A 97 -5.39 -9.81 8.67
N SER A 98 -4.76 -8.66 8.93
CA SER A 98 -4.00 -8.39 10.16
C SER A 98 -4.88 -8.03 11.38
N GLY A 99 -6.21 -8.02 11.23
CA GLY A 99 -7.18 -7.81 12.32
C GLY A 99 -7.73 -6.39 12.47
N ILE A 100 -7.45 -5.48 11.55
CA ILE A 100 -7.89 -4.05 11.59
C ILE A 100 -9.31 -3.88 11.00
N TRP A 101 -10.18 -4.87 11.19
CA TRP A 101 -11.53 -4.86 10.60
C TRP A 101 -12.44 -3.80 11.22
N ASP A 102 -12.31 -3.55 12.52
CA ASP A 102 -13.17 -2.65 13.26
C ASP A 102 -12.86 -1.17 12.95
N GLU A 103 -11.62 -0.85 12.57
CA GLU A 103 -11.16 0.50 12.21
C GLU A 103 -11.32 0.82 10.71
N LEU A 104 -11.88 -0.09 9.90
CA LEU A 104 -11.95 0.06 8.44
C LEU A 104 -12.59 1.38 7.98
N ASP A 105 -13.68 1.82 8.62
CA ASP A 105 -14.37 3.07 8.24
C ASP A 105 -13.56 4.33 8.60
N GLU A 106 -12.72 4.27 9.62
CA GLU A 106 -11.80 5.35 9.96
C GLU A 106 -10.65 5.43 8.96
N LEU A 107 -10.03 4.28 8.67
CA LEU A 107 -8.96 4.18 7.68
C LEU A 107 -9.45 4.61 6.29
N ALA A 108 -10.63 4.17 5.89
CA ALA A 108 -11.20 4.56 4.61
C ALA A 108 -11.38 6.07 4.49
N ARG A 109 -11.88 6.74 5.54
CA ARG A 109 -11.99 8.21 5.54
C ARG A 109 -10.64 8.90 5.52
N LEU A 110 -9.67 8.37 6.27
CA LEU A 110 -8.32 8.92 6.36
C LEU A 110 -7.61 8.88 4.99
N PHE A 111 -7.79 7.81 4.23
CA PHE A 111 -7.20 7.62 2.90
C PHE A 111 -8.09 8.08 1.74
N ASP A 112 -9.28 8.62 2.00
CA ASP A 112 -10.28 8.94 0.96
C ASP A 112 -10.62 7.71 0.06
N TYR A 113 -10.79 6.55 0.69
CA TYR A 113 -11.23 5.32 0.05
C TYR A 113 -12.75 5.30 -0.12
N LYS A 114 -13.20 5.09 -1.37
CA LYS A 114 -14.61 5.24 -1.76
C LYS A 114 -15.38 3.93 -1.79
N HIS A 115 -14.71 2.78 -1.70
CA HIS A 115 -15.32 1.47 -2.01
C HIS A 115 -15.51 0.55 -0.80
N VAL A 116 -15.65 1.13 0.40
CA VAL A 116 -15.82 0.39 1.67
C VAL A 116 -16.90 -0.68 1.59
N ALA A 117 -18.09 -0.35 1.06
CA ALA A 117 -19.17 -1.32 0.96
C ALA A 117 -18.80 -2.54 0.09
N LYS A 118 -18.13 -2.30 -1.04
CA LYS A 118 -17.69 -3.36 -1.96
C LYS A 118 -16.61 -4.22 -1.32
N LEU A 119 -15.68 -3.61 -0.60
CA LEU A 119 -14.64 -4.29 0.17
C LEU A 119 -15.22 -5.18 1.27
N ARG A 120 -16.17 -4.68 2.06
CA ARG A 120 -16.83 -5.46 3.11
C ARG A 120 -17.53 -6.69 2.53
N THR A 121 -18.33 -6.50 1.48
CA THR A 121 -19.01 -7.61 0.80
C THR A 121 -18.03 -8.66 0.27
N PHE A 122 -16.89 -8.22 -0.29
CA PHE A 122 -15.86 -9.14 -0.76
C PHE A 122 -15.27 -9.96 0.39
N VAL A 123 -14.79 -9.31 1.45
CA VAL A 123 -14.20 -9.97 2.62
C VAL A 123 -15.17 -10.96 3.27
N GLU A 124 -16.44 -10.57 3.45
CA GLU A 124 -17.48 -11.44 4.01
C GLU A 124 -17.85 -12.62 3.11
N SER A 125 -17.61 -12.51 1.79
CA SER A 125 -17.90 -13.56 0.81
C SER A 125 -16.75 -14.55 0.60
N CYS A 126 -15.53 -14.17 0.97
CA CYS A 126 -14.37 -15.05 0.91
C CYS A 126 -14.46 -16.12 2.00
N GLY A 127 -14.66 -17.37 1.61
CA GLY A 127 -14.39 -18.52 2.48
C GLY A 127 -12.89 -18.83 2.53
N ASP A 128 -12.48 -19.78 3.39
CA ASP A 128 -11.08 -20.16 3.68
C ASP A 128 -10.24 -20.68 2.48
N GLY A 129 -10.68 -20.53 1.22
CA GLY A 129 -10.03 -21.05 0.02
C GLY A 129 -9.57 -19.97 -0.96
N ASP A 130 -8.27 -20.03 -1.29
CA ASP A 130 -7.54 -19.28 -2.33
C ASP A 130 -7.72 -17.74 -2.31
N PHE A 131 -7.26 -17.13 -1.22
CA PHE A 131 -7.31 -15.69 -0.96
C PHE A 131 -6.50 -14.86 -1.94
N GLU A 132 -5.33 -15.33 -2.40
CA GLU A 132 -4.42 -14.48 -3.19
C GLU A 132 -4.98 -14.12 -4.57
N GLU A 133 -5.48 -15.09 -5.34
CA GLU A 133 -6.04 -14.83 -6.66
C GLU A 133 -7.34 -14.03 -6.55
N SER A 134 -8.17 -14.36 -5.57
CA SER A 134 -9.41 -13.64 -5.27
C SER A 134 -9.14 -12.17 -4.93
N ASN A 135 -8.13 -11.89 -4.10
CA ASN A 135 -7.72 -10.53 -3.73
C ASN A 135 -7.24 -9.75 -4.94
N ARG A 136 -6.37 -10.33 -5.78
CA ARG A 136 -5.89 -9.67 -7.01
C ARG A 136 -7.03 -9.33 -7.97
N ASN A 137 -7.95 -10.27 -8.17
CA ASN A 137 -9.12 -10.06 -9.03
C ASN A 137 -10.05 -8.98 -8.46
N PHE A 138 -10.28 -8.98 -7.15
CA PHE A 138 -11.05 -7.94 -6.49
C PHE A 138 -10.41 -6.56 -6.68
N VAL A 139 -9.12 -6.42 -6.36
CA VAL A 139 -8.37 -5.17 -6.50
C VAL A 139 -8.45 -4.65 -7.94
N ALA A 140 -8.18 -5.49 -8.93
CA ALA A 140 -8.25 -5.09 -10.35
C ALA A 140 -9.66 -4.63 -10.79
N SER A 141 -10.71 -5.10 -10.10
CA SER A 141 -12.10 -4.72 -10.39
C SER A 141 -12.53 -3.36 -9.79
N ILE A 142 -11.67 -2.72 -8.99
CA ILE A 142 -11.99 -1.45 -8.33
C ILE A 142 -11.78 -0.29 -9.30
N PRO A 143 -12.82 0.53 -9.55
CA PRO A 143 -12.68 1.77 -10.31
C PRO A 143 -11.99 2.86 -9.48
N ASP A 144 -11.53 3.93 -10.12
CA ASP A 144 -10.93 5.10 -9.46
C ASP A 144 -11.98 6.09 -8.88
#